data_AF-A0A1G8PUF2-F1
#
_entry.id   AF-A0A1G8PUF2-F1
#
_cell.length_a   1.000
_cell.length_b   1.000
_cell.length_c   1.000
_cell.angle_alpha   90.00
_cell.angle_beta   90.00
_cell.angle_gamma   90.00
#
_symmetry.space_group_name_H-M   'P 1'
#
loop_
_entity.id
_entity.type
_entity.pdbx_description
1 polymer ?
#
loop_
_entity_poly.entity_id
_entity_poly.type
_entity_poly.pdbx_seq_one_letter_code
_entity_poly.pdbx_strand_id
1 'polypeptide(L)' 'MIEETAILFQIAGIGVVVAMIHSILKQMGKEEIAQAVTLTGFIIVLFIVLQRLAMLFQEIRSVFLYQG' A
#
# COMPACT_ATOMS: atom_id res chain seq x y z
N MET A 1 -11.00 -11.21 11.04
CA MET A 1 -11.19 -10.12 12.02
C MET A 1 -9.88 -9.39 12.33
N ILE A 2 -8.88 -9.96 13.03
CA ILE A 2 -7.64 -9.19 13.38
C ILE A 2 -6.77 -8.89 12.14
N GLU A 3 -6.66 -9.82 11.18
CA GLU A 3 -5.77 -9.65 10.03
C GLU A 3 -6.24 -8.58 9.02
N GLU A 4 -7.56 -8.42 8.83
CA GLU A 4 -8.10 -7.42 7.90
C GLU A 4 -7.84 -6.01 8.41
N THR A 5 -8.00 -5.79 9.71
CA THR A 5 -7.70 -4.51 10.35
C THR A 5 -6.20 -4.22 10.36
N ALA A 6 -5.35 -5.24 10.50
CA ALA A 6 -3.90 -5.08 10.48
C ALA A 6 -3.40 -4.45 9.17
N ILE A 7 -4.00 -4.78 8.03
CA ILE A 7 -3.63 -4.22 6.73
C ILE A 7 -4.03 -2.75 6.62
N LEU A 8 -5.21 -2.39 7.12
CA LEU A 8 -5.65 -0.99 7.17
C LEU A 8 -4.68 -0.15 8.02
N PHE A 9 -4.26 -0.67 9.17
CA PHE A 9 -3.24 -0.04 10.00
C PHE A 9 -1.88 0.04 9.31
N GLN A 10 -1.48 -0.98 8.55
CA GLN A 10 -0.23 -0.97 7.80
C GLN A 10 -0.24 0.11 6.71
N ILE A 11 -1.31 0.20 5.92
CA ILE A 11 -1.46 1.22 4.87
C ILE A 11 -1.49 2.62 5.49
N ALA A 12 -2.24 2.82 6.59
CA ALA A 12 -2.28 4.09 7.30
C ALA A 12 -0.91 4.49 7.85
N GLY A 13 -0.17 3.54 8.45
CA GLY A 13 1.18 3.76 8.95
C GLY A 13 2.15 4.19 7.85
N ILE A 14 2.11 3.53 6.68
CA ILE A 14 2.91 3.93 5.52
C ILE A 14 2.55 5.36 5.09
N GLY A 15 1.26 5.70 5.02
CA GLY A 15 0.81 7.04 4.68
C GLY A 15 1.35 8.12 5.63
N VAL A 16 1.33 7.88 6.94
CA VAL A 16 1.88 8.80 7.95
C VAL A 16 3.38 8.99 7.78
N VAL A 17 4.14 7.90 7.59
CA VAL A 17 5.59 7.96 7.40
C VAL A 17 5.96 8.73 6.12
N VAL A 18 5.26 8.45 5.01
CA VAL A 18 5.48 9.13 3.73
C VAL A 18 5.19 10.63 3.85
N ALA A 19 4.08 11.01 4.48
CA ALA A 19 3.72 12.40 4.70
C ALA A 19 4.74 13.14 5.58
N MET A 20 5.27 12.46 6.61
CA MET A 20 6.32 13.00 7.47
C MET A 20 7.62 13.22 6.69
N ILE A 21 8.07 12.24 5.90
CA ILE A 21 9.28 12.36 5.07
C ILE A 21 9.12 13.48 4.03
N HIS A 22 7.97 13.55 3.35
CA HIS A 22 7.66 14.63 2.40
C HIS A 22 7.76 16.00 3.08
N SER A 23 7.16 16.16 4.26
CA SER A 23 7.17 17.43 5.01
C SER A 23 8.58 17.83 5.44
N ILE A 24 9.42 16.87 5.83
CA ILE A 24 10.83 17.11 6.17
C ILE A 24 11.63 17.53 4.92
N LEU A 25 11.50 16.79 3.82
CA LEU A 25 12.22 17.10 2.58
C LEU A 25 11.84 18.47 2.00
N LYS A 26 10.55 18.83 2.10
CA LYS A 26 10.06 20.15 1.72
C LYS A 26 10.68 21.25 2.58
N GLN A 27 10.78 21.05 3.90
CA GLN A 27 11.45 21.99 4.80
C GLN A 27 12.95 22.13 4.51
N MET A 28 13.59 21.09 3.97
CA MET A 28 14.99 21.12 3.52
C MET A 28 15.16 21.77 2.12
N GLY A 29 14.10 22.25 1.49
CA GLY A 29 14.13 22.83 0.14
C GLY A 29 14.27 21.80 -0.98
N LYS A 30 14.09 20.50 -0.69
CA LYS A 30 14.20 19.39 -1.66
C LYS A 30 12.82 18.98 -2.20
N GLU A 31 12.12 19.91 -2.83
CA GLU A 31 10.73 19.73 -3.28
C GLU A 31 10.58 18.57 -4.29
N GLU A 32 11.51 18.43 -5.25
CA GLU A 32 11.48 17.35 -6.25
C GLU A 32 11.56 15.96 -5.59
N ILE A 33 12.42 15.82 -4.58
CA ILE A 33 12.58 14.56 -3.85
C ILE A 33 11.36 14.31 -2.95
N ALA A 34 10.79 15.36 -2.35
CA ALA A 34 9.57 15.24 -1.56
C ALA A 34 8.43 14.68 -2.41
N GLN A 35 8.21 15.22 -3.61
CA GLN A 35 7.20 14.72 -4.55
C GLN A 35 7.47 13.27 -4.96
N ALA A 36 8.72 12.92 -5.25
CA ALA A 36 9.11 11.55 -5.57
C ALA A 36 8.78 10.57 -4.43
N VAL A 37 9.02 10.95 -3.17
CA VAL A 37 8.68 10.14 -1.99
C VAL A 37 7.17 9.88 -1.90
N THR A 38 6.34 10.90 -2.14
CA THR A 38 4.87 10.71 -2.14
C THR A 38 4.44 9.71 -3.22
N LEU A 39 5.01 9.83 -4.43
CA LEU A 39 4.72 8.91 -5.52
C LEU A 39 5.16 7.48 -5.20
N THR A 40 6.36 7.30 -4.65
CA THR A 40 6.86 5.98 -4.23
C THR A 40 5.98 5.38 -3.13
N GLY A 41 5.60 6.18 -2.13
CA GLY A 41 4.68 5.77 -1.07
C GLY A 41 3.34 5.30 -1.61
N PHE A 42 2.79 6.03 -2.58
CA PHE A 42 1.56 5.65 -3.26
C PHE A 42 1.70 4.31 -4.01
N ILE A 43 2.79 4.13 -4.77
CA ILE A 43 3.07 2.87 -5.49
C ILE A 43 3.18 1.69 -4.53
N ILE A 44 3.85 1.85 -3.39
CA ILE A 44 3.96 0.79 -2.36
C ILE A 44 2.58 0.37 -1.85
N VAL A 45 1.71 1.34 -1.53
CA VAL A 45 0.34 1.06 -1.09
C VAL A 45 -0.45 0.33 -2.16
N LEU A 46 -0.32 0.74 -3.42
CA LEU A 46 -0.97 0.03 -4.54
C LEU A 46 -0.49 -1.42 -4.65
N PHE A 47 0.80 -1.70 -4.49
CA PHE A 47 1.31 -3.06 -4.50
C PHE A 47 0.68 -3.93 -3.40
N ILE A 48 0.52 -3.40 -2.19
CA ILE A 48 -0.15 -4.11 -1.10
C ILE A 48 -1.58 -4.47 -1.51
N VAL A 49 -2.32 -3.53 -2.09
CA VAL A 49 -3.70 -3.77 -2.56
C VAL A 49 -3.74 -4.82 -3.67
N LEU A 50 -2.83 -4.73 -4.66
CA LEU A 50 -2.76 -5.68 -5.78
C LEU A 50 -2.50 -7.11 -5.30
N GLN A 51 -1.63 -7.30 -4.30
CA GLN A 51 -1.39 -8.62 -3.71
C GLN A 51 -2.64 -9.21 -3.07
N ARG A 52 -3.44 -8.38 -2.36
CA ARG A 52 -4.71 -8.83 -1.78
C ARG A 52 -5.72 -9.20 -2.86
N LEU A 53 -5.80 -8.41 -3.94
CA LEU A 53 -6.66 -8.75 -5.08
C LEU A 53 -6.22 -10.06 -5.73
N ALA A 54 -4.93 -10.28 -5.94
CA ALA A 54 -4.41 -11.52 -6.51
C ALA A 54 -4.78 -12.74 -5.67
N MET A 55 -4.66 -12.63 -4.33
CA MET A 55 -5.08 -13.68 -3.40
C MET A 55 -6.58 -13.95 -3.51
N LEU A 56 -7.41 -12.90 -3.55
CA LEU A 56 -8.86 -13.06 -3.74
C LEU A 56 -9.19 -13.75 -5.07
N PHE A 57 -8.50 -13.41 -6.16
CA PHE A 57 -8.68 -14.08 -7.44
C PHE A 57 -8.24 -15.55 -7.40
N GLN A 58 -7.18 -15.88 -6.66
CA GLN A 58 -6.75 -17.27 -6.45
C GLN A 58 -7.80 -18.06 -5.66
N GLU A 59 -8.38 -17.48 -4.61
CA GLU A 59 -9.46 -18.11 -3.84
C GLU A 59 -10.73 -18.31 -4.67
N ILE A 60 -11.09 -17.34 -5.52
CA ILE A 60 -12.20 -17.54 -6.46
C ILE A 60 -11.87 -18.71 -7.40
N ARG A 61 -10.69 -18.72 -8.03
CA ARG A 61 -10.31 -19.80 -8.94
C ARG A 61 -10.28 -21.17 -8.24
N SER A 62 -9.81 -21.26 -7.00
CA SER A 62 -9.72 -22.53 -6.27
C SER A 62 -11.10 -23.15 -6.01
N VAL A 63 -12.09 -22.34 -5.64
CA VAL A 63 -13.47 -22.78 -5.42
C VAL A 63 -14.14 -23.22 -6.72
N PHE A 64 -13.93 -22.47 -7.81
CA PHE A 64 -14.57 -22.78 -9.10
C PHE A 64 -13.89 -23.95 -9.86
N LEU A 65 -12.58 -24.17 -9.68
CA LEU A 65 -11.85 -25.26 -10.35
C LEU A 65 -12.03 -26.62 -9.66
N TYR A 66 -12.50 -26.68 -8.41
CA TYR A 66 -12.74 -27.93 -7.68
C TYR A 66 -14.12 -28.57 -7.94
N GLN A 67 -14.94 -27.98 -8.82
CA GLN A 67 -16.28 -28.51 -9.16
C GLN A 67 -16.32 -29.30 -10.49
N GLY A 68 -15.18 -29.78 -10.98
CA GLY A 68 -15.05 -30.63 -12.18
C GLY A 68 -14.44 -31.99 -11.89
#